data_AF-A0AAD4LJQ9-F1
#
_entry.id   AF-A0AAD4LJQ9-F1
#
_cell.length_a   1.000
_cell.length_b   1.000
_cell.length_c   1.000
_cell.angle_alpha   90.00
_cell.angle_beta   90.00
_cell.angle_gamma   90.00
#
_symmetry.space_group_name_H-M   'P 1'
#
loop_
_entity.id
_entity.type
_entity.pdbx_description
1 polymer ?
#
loop_
_entity_poly.entity_id
_entity_poly.type
_entity_poly.pdbx_seq_one_letter_code
_entity_poly.pdbx_strand_id
1 'polypeptide(L)' 'MSGSIKSGQRYKITNEENGLVLGISGANHRSILGWDFHGADNQQWITERQDDGQYY' A
#
# COMPACT_ATOMS: atom_id res chain seq x y z
N MET A 1 21.04 -0.05 -4.02
CA MET A 1 20.02 -0.19 -5.09
C MET A 1 18.85 0.71 -4.72
N SER A 2 18.59 1.78 -5.47
CA SER A 2 17.31 2.47 -5.35
C SER A 2 16.27 1.65 -6.12
N GLY A 3 15.31 1.04 -5.41
CA GLY A 3 14.16 0.44 -6.07
C GLY A 3 13.27 1.56 -6.60
N SER A 4 13.02 1.58 -7.91
CA SER A 4 12.01 2.48 -8.47
C SER A 4 10.60 1.89 -8.28
N ILE A 5 9.64 2.78 -8.07
CA ILE A 5 8.21 2.43 -8.13
C ILE A 5 7.87 2.08 -9.59
N LYS A 6 7.06 1.03 -9.78
CA LYS A 6 6.65 0.54 -11.10
C LYS A 6 5.13 0.60 -11.20
N SER A 7 4.64 1.25 -12.25
CA SER A 7 3.21 1.30 -12.55
C SER A 7 2.64 -0.13 -12.66
N GLY A 8 1.50 -0.38 -12.01
CA GLY A 8 0.83 -1.69 -12.03
C GLY A 8 1.40 -2.74 -11.08
N GLN A 9 2.50 -2.47 -10.39
CA GLN A 9 3.07 -3.39 -9.41
C GLN A 9 2.34 -3.27 -8.06
N ARG A 10 2.13 -4.41 -7.38
CA ARG A 10 1.60 -4.44 -6.02
C ARG A 10 2.68 -4.18 -4.99
N TYR A 11 2.35 -3.37 -4.01
CA TYR A 11 3.19 -3.01 -2.87
C TYR A 11 2.41 -3.10 -1.57
N LYS A 12 3.12 -3.37 -0.47
CA LYS A 12 2.65 -3.04 0.88
C LYS A 12 3.31 -1.73 1.31
N ILE A 13 2.58 -0.92 2.07
CA ILE A 13 3.11 0.31 2.65
C ILE A 13 3.26 0.06 4.15
N THR A 14 4.50 -0.01 4.62
CA THR A 14 4.81 -0.30 6.02
C THR A 14 5.19 0.99 6.73
N ASN A 15 4.54 1.29 7.84
CA ASN A 15 4.93 2.40 8.69
C ASN A 15 6.25 2.07 9.41
N GLU A 16 7.23 2.95 9.34
CA GLU A 16 8.58 2.70 9.89
C GLU A 16 8.61 2.72 11.43
N GLU A 17 7.73 3.51 12.07
CA GLU A 17 7.70 3.66 13.53
C GLU A 17 7.22 2.38 14.23
N ASN A 18 6.21 1.72 13.68
CA ASN A 18 5.55 0.59 14.35
C ASN A 18 5.50 -0.72 13.54
N GLY A 19 5.92 -0.71 12.28
CA GLY A 19 5.93 -1.89 11.41
C GLY A 19 4.56 -2.35 10.91
N LEU A 20 3.49 -1.63 11.24
CA LEU A 20 2.14 -1.93 10.76
C LEU A 20 1.99 -1.56 9.28
N VAL A 21 1.14 -2.30 8.56
CA VAL A 21 0.87 -2.07 7.14
C VAL A 21 -0.44 -1.32 6.94
N LEU A 22 -0.41 -0.34 6.04
CA LEU A 22 -1.59 0.38 5.57
C LEU A 22 -2.58 -0.59 4.92
N GLY A 23 -3.81 -0.64 5.42
CA GLY A 23 -4.87 -1.42 4.82
C GLY A 23 -6.27 -0.86 5.03
N ILE A 24 -7.23 -1.42 4.30
CA ILE A 24 -8.66 -1.18 4.49
C ILE A 24 -9.19 -2.10 5.59
N SER A 25 -9.96 -1.55 6.53
CA SER A 25 -10.58 -2.33 7.60
C SER A 25 -11.44 -3.46 7.04
N GLY A 26 -11.14 -4.70 7.44
CA GLY A 26 -12.00 -5.86 7.12
C GLY A 26 -13.36 -5.83 7.82
N ALA A 27 -13.55 -4.96 8.82
CA ALA A 27 -14.82 -4.84 9.52
C ALA A 27 -15.85 -4.01 8.74
N ASN A 28 -15.42 -2.91 8.11
CA ASN A 28 -16.32 -1.97 7.44
C ASN A 28 -15.99 -1.69 5.97
N HIS A 29 -14.88 -2.20 5.46
CA HIS A 29 -14.41 -2.04 4.08
C HIS A 29 -14.31 -0.58 3.60
N ARG A 30 -14.11 0.37 4.52
CA ARG A 30 -14.10 1.81 4.24
C ARG A 30 -12.99 2.56 4.96
N SER A 31 -12.75 2.24 6.22
CA SER A 31 -11.73 2.94 7.02
C SER A 31 -10.33 2.46 6.63
N ILE A 32 -9.39 3.40 6.53
CA ILE A 32 -7.96 3.12 6.44
C ILE A 32 -7.41 2.93 7.86
N LEU A 33 -6.59 1.90 8.06
CA LEU A 33 -5.93 1.61 9.34
C LEU A 33 -4.54 0.99 9.15
N GLY A 34 -3.75 0.96 10.21
CA GLY A 34 -2.54 0.14 10.30
C GLY A 34 -2.85 -1.21 10.96
N TRP A 35 -2.39 -2.31 10.37
CA TRP A 35 -2.55 -3.66 10.93
C TRP A 35 -1.35 -4.55 10.63
N ASP A 36 -1.25 -5.68 11.34
CA ASP A 36 -0.26 -6.71 11.06
C ASP A 36 -0.38 -7.22 9.63
N PHE A 37 0.76 -7.36 8.95
CA PHE A 37 0.78 -7.87 7.59
C PHE A 37 0.48 -9.38 7.57
N HIS A 38 -0.57 -9.75 6.84
CA HIS A 38 -0.99 -11.15 6.66
C HIS A 38 -1.25 -11.52 5.19
N GLY A 39 -0.88 -10.64 4.26
CA GLY A 39 -0.96 -10.90 2.82
C GLY A 39 -2.37 -10.80 2.21
N ALA A 40 -3.37 -10.35 2.97
CA ALA A 40 -4.70 -10.13 2.44
C ALA A 40 -4.74 -8.96 1.45
N ASP A 41 -5.70 -8.99 0.52
CA ASP A 41 -5.82 -7.99 -0.54
C ASP A 41 -6.06 -6.58 -0.02
N ASN A 42 -6.70 -6.44 1.15
CA ASN A 42 -6.94 -5.16 1.81
C ASN A 42 -5.64 -4.47 2.29
N GLN A 43 -4.47 -5.10 2.16
CA GLN A 43 -3.15 -4.57 2.52
C GLN A 43 -2.23 -4.41 1.30
N GLN A 44 -2.74 -4.60 0.08
CA GLN A 44 -1.98 -4.57 -1.16
C GLN A 44 -2.45 -3.44 -2.07
N TRP A 45 -1.54 -2.55 -2.42
CA TRP A 45 -1.81 -1.34 -3.20
C TRP A 45 -1.09 -1.39 -4.54
N ILE A 46 -1.73 -0.89 -5.59
CA ILE A 46 -1.11 -0.69 -6.89
C ILE A 46 -0.76 0.79 -7.01
N THR A 47 0.45 1.09 -7.45
CA THR A 47 0.83 2.45 -7.84
C THR A 47 0.63 2.60 -9.35
N GLU A 48 0.01 3.68 -9.79
CA GLU A 48 -0.14 3.99 -11.21
C GLU A 48 0.67 5.22 -11.57
N ARG A 49 1.49 5.10 -12.62
CA ARG A 49 2.19 6.26 -13.17
C ARG A 49 1.23 7.08 -14.01
N GLN A 50 1.27 8.39 -13.81
CA GLN A 50 0.34 9.34 -14.40
C GLN A 50 1.02 10.11 -15.52
N ASP A 51 0.24 10.83 -16.32
CA ASP A 51 0.77 11.54 -17.50
C ASP A 51 1.79 12.63 -17.14
N ASP A 52 1.68 13.20 -15.93
CA ASP A 52 2.63 14.16 -15.35
C ASP A 52 3.92 13.49 -14.83
N GLY A 53 4.01 12.16 -14.93
CA GLY A 53 5.14 11.36 -14.49
C GLY A 53 5.18 11.04 -13.00
N GLN A 54 4.22 11.51 -12.20
CA GLN A 54 4.12 11.21 -10.78
C GLN A 54 3.43 9.86 -10.54
N TYR A 55 3.59 9.35 -9.31
CA TYR A 55 2.88 8.18 -8.81
C TYR A 55 1.99 8.63 -7.67
N TYR A 56 0.69 8.40 -7.80
CA TYR A 56 -0.28 8.54 -6.72
C TYR A 56 -1.23 7.33 -6.70
#